data_AF-A0AB35NGS6-F1
#
_entry.id   AF-A0AB35NGS6-F1
#
_cell.length_a   1.000
_cell.length_b   1.000
_cell.length_c   1.000
_cell.angle_alpha   90.00
_cell.angle_beta   90.00
_cell.angle_gamma   90.00
#
_symmetry.space_group_name_H-M   'P 1'
#
loop_
_entity.id
_entity.type
_entity.pdbx_description
1 polymer ?
#
loop_
_entity_poly.entity_id
_entity_poly.type
_entity_poly.pdbx_seq_one_letter_code
_entity_poly.pdbx_strand_id
1 'polypeptide(L)'
;MILVLLLVSMGLGFANKSNKTNAESKIKSLSTELAAQTDLNSRLLSNLKQLQSESDRLLKERQTISELNVKYKSNLDRIQNQLASELDSIQTLRQTENETVRNWIDTDVPADVIGMLKYARSESDHSNGNQAGAAASRLPAAMPGK
;
A
#
# COMPACT_ATOMS: atom_id res chain seq x y z
N MET A 1 -7.37 -71.10 51.04
CA MET A 1 -7.29 -70.80 49.59
C MET A 1 -8.21 -69.67 49.12
N ILE A 2 -9.49 -69.63 49.52
CA ILE A 2 -10.47 -68.63 49.03
C ILE A 2 -10.07 -67.18 49.34
N LEU A 3 -9.55 -66.89 50.54
CA LEU A 3 -9.12 -65.54 50.93
C LEU A 3 -7.98 -64.98 50.05
N VAL A 4 -7.03 -65.84 49.67
CA VAL A 4 -5.87 -65.47 48.84
C VAL A 4 -6.31 -65.13 47.41
N LEU A 5 -7.24 -65.91 46.85
CA LEU A 5 -7.84 -65.63 45.54
C LEU A 5 -8.59 -64.30 45.52
N LEU A 6 -9.31 -63.96 46.59
CA LEU A 6 -10.01 -62.68 46.72
C LEU A 6 -9.04 -61.51 46.74
N LEU A 7 -7.96 -61.58 47.53
CA LEU A 7 -6.94 -60.53 47.58
C LEU A 7 -6.22 -60.33 46.25
N VAL A 8 -5.90 -61.42 45.54
CA VAL A 8 -5.29 -61.37 44.20
C VAL A 8 -6.25 -60.72 43.20
N SER A 9 -7.54 -61.12 43.20
CA SER A 9 -8.54 -60.52 42.31
C SER A 9 -8.76 -59.02 42.58
N MET A 10 -8.72 -58.60 43.84
CA MET A 10 -8.86 -57.22 44.24
C MET A 10 -7.63 -56.39 43.82
N GLY A 11 -6.42 -56.94 44.00
CA GLY A 11 -5.17 -56.33 43.56
C GLY A 11 -5.10 -56.16 42.03
N LEU A 12 -5.50 -57.17 41.26
CA LEU A 12 -5.60 -57.06 39.80
C LEU A 12 -6.64 -56.02 39.36
N GLY A 13 -7.80 -55.97 40.02
CA GLY A 13 -8.85 -54.98 39.74
C GLY A 13 -8.38 -53.54 39.96
N PHE A 14 -7.65 -53.29 41.05
CA PHE A 14 -7.07 -51.98 41.35
C PHE A 14 -5.95 -51.60 40.35
N ALA A 15 -5.05 -52.53 40.02
CA ALA A 15 -3.98 -52.28 39.06
C ALA A 15 -4.52 -51.96 37.66
N ASN A 16 -5.53 -52.71 37.19
CA ASN A 16 -6.16 -52.44 35.90
C ASN A 16 -6.88 -51.09 35.86
N LYS A 17 -7.55 -50.71 36.96
CA LYS A 17 -8.23 -49.41 37.08
C LYS A 17 -7.21 -48.26 37.06
N SER A 18 -6.10 -48.38 37.80
CA SER A 18 -5.03 -47.38 37.81
C SER A 18 -4.35 -47.23 36.45
N ASN A 19 -4.06 -48.34 35.76
CA ASN A 19 -3.49 -48.31 34.42
C ASN A 19 -4.44 -47.64 33.41
N LYS A 20 -5.75 -47.91 33.52
CA LYS A 20 -6.76 -47.26 32.70
C LYS A 20 -6.82 -45.74 32.93
N THR A 21 -6.84 -45.28 34.18
CA THR A 21 -6.84 -43.84 34.48
C THR A 21 -5.56 -43.13 34.03
N ASN A 22 -4.41 -43.81 34.10
CA ASN A 22 -3.14 -43.28 33.61
C ASN A 22 -3.13 -43.20 32.07
N ALA A 23 -3.70 -44.19 31.38
CA ALA A 23 -3.86 -44.14 29.93
C ALA A 23 -4.81 -43.01 29.51
N GLU A 24 -5.95 -42.85 30.18
CA GLU A 24 -6.93 -41.79 29.91
C GLU A 24 -6.35 -40.39 30.11
N SER A 25 -5.59 -40.17 31.18
CA SER A 25 -4.92 -38.88 31.42
C SER A 25 -3.85 -38.59 30.37
N LYS A 26 -3.06 -39.59 29.97
CA LYS A 26 -2.05 -39.43 28.90
C LYS A 26 -2.67 -39.18 27.53
N ILE A 27 -3.79 -39.82 27.22
CA ILE A 27 -4.56 -39.54 25.99
C ILE A 27 -5.05 -38.10 26.01
N LYS A 28 -5.60 -37.63 27.13
CA LYS A 28 -6.05 -36.24 27.28
C LYS A 28 -4.89 -35.27 27.08
N SER A 29 -3.74 -35.47 27.74
CA SER A 29 -2.59 -34.56 27.61
C SER A 29 -2.05 -34.51 26.18
N LEU A 30 -1.92 -35.65 25.52
CA LEU A 30 -1.49 -35.71 24.12
C LEU A 30 -2.51 -35.05 23.18
N SER A 31 -3.80 -35.22 23.44
CA SER A 31 -4.85 -34.56 22.65
C SER A 31 -4.83 -33.04 22.79
N THR A 32 -4.57 -32.52 24.00
CA THR A 32 -4.45 -31.08 24.23
C THR A 32 -3.19 -30.51 23.58
N GLU A 33 -2.09 -31.25 23.61
CA GLU A 33 -0.85 -30.84 22.97
C GLU A 33 -0.95 -30.85 21.45
N LEU A 34 -1.61 -31.87 20.87
CA LEU A 34 -1.89 -31.91 19.43
C LEU A 34 -2.78 -30.75 18.99
N ALA A 35 -3.79 -30.40 19.79
CA ALA A 35 -4.64 -29.25 19.52
C ALA A 35 -3.85 -27.93 19.57
N ALA A 36 -2.99 -27.76 20.56
CA ALA A 36 -2.11 -26.59 20.67
C ALA A 36 -1.13 -26.50 19.49
N GLN A 37 -0.52 -27.62 19.09
CA GLN A 37 0.39 -27.67 17.94
C GLN A 37 -0.33 -27.34 16.63
N THR A 38 -1.59 -27.79 16.49
CA THR A 38 -2.42 -27.47 15.33
C THR A 38 -2.76 -25.98 15.28
N ASP A 39 -3.09 -25.37 16.41
CA ASP A 39 -3.33 -23.92 16.52
C ASP A 39 -2.08 -23.12 16.15
N LEU A 40 -0.91 -23.49 16.69
CA LEU A 40 0.37 -22.84 16.35
C LEU A 40 0.69 -22.95 14.86
N ASN A 41 0.53 -24.14 14.27
CA ASN A 41 0.74 -24.33 12.84
C ASN A 41 -0.22 -23.47 12.00
N SER A 42 -1.48 -23.37 12.41
CA SER A 42 -2.46 -22.52 11.73
C SER A 42 -2.07 -21.03 11.77
N ARG A 43 -1.58 -20.55 12.92
CA ARG A 43 -1.09 -19.18 13.09
C ARG A 43 0.17 -18.91 12.28
N LEU A 44 1.09 -19.87 12.24
CA LEU A 44 2.30 -19.76 11.44
C LEU A 44 1.96 -19.67 9.94
N LEU A 45 1.02 -20.50 9.47
CA LEU A 45 0.54 -20.43 8.09
C LEU A 45 -0.15 -19.10 7.77
N SER A 46 -0.97 -18.56 8.68
CA SER A 46 -1.59 -17.25 8.46
C SER A 46 -0.54 -16.13 8.42
N ASN A 47 0.45 -16.16 9.31
CA ASN A 47 1.54 -15.18 9.33
C ASN A 47 2.39 -15.26 8.06
N LEU A 48 2.72 -16.46 7.57
CA LEU A 48 3.44 -16.64 6.32
C LEU A 48 2.66 -16.08 5.13
N LYS A 49 1.34 -16.33 5.07
CA LYS A 49 0.49 -15.79 4.02
C LYS A 49 0.42 -14.26 4.06
N GLN A 50 0.33 -13.68 5.25
CA GLN A 50 0.35 -12.23 5.42
C GLN A 50 1.71 -11.66 4.98
N LEU A 51 2.82 -12.25 5.42
CA LEU A 51 4.16 -11.81 5.06
C LEU A 51 4.42 -11.89 3.55
N GLN A 52 3.93 -12.96 2.91
CA GLN A 52 4.00 -13.10 1.46
C GLN A 52 3.20 -11.99 0.77
N SER A 53 1.97 -11.71 1.23
CA SER A 53 1.16 -10.63 0.68
C SER A 53 1.82 -9.25 0.86
N GLU A 54 2.47 -9.00 2.00
CA GLU A 54 3.20 -7.75 2.25
C GLU A 54 4.44 -7.67 1.35
N SER A 55 5.17 -8.77 1.18
CA SER A 55 6.32 -8.85 0.28
C SER A 55 5.93 -8.54 -1.17
N ASP A 56 4.85 -9.15 -1.67
CA ASP A 56 4.33 -8.89 -3.01
C ASP A 56 3.89 -7.43 -3.18
N ARG A 57 3.29 -6.83 -2.14
CA ARG A 57 2.90 -5.41 -2.14
C ARG A 57 4.13 -4.51 -2.22
N LEU A 58 5.15 -4.77 -1.40
CA LEU A 58 6.39 -3.99 -1.39
C LEU A 58 7.16 -4.09 -2.71
N LEU A 59 7.13 -5.25 -3.38
CA LEU A 59 7.71 -5.41 -4.72
C LEU A 59 7.00 -4.53 -5.75
N LYS A 60 5.66 -4.48 -5.73
CA LYS A 60 4.88 -3.59 -6.60
C LYS A 60 5.14 -2.11 -6.31
N GLU A 61 5.21 -1.73 -5.04
CA GLU A 61 5.53 -0.35 -4.63
C GLU A 61 6.93 0.05 -5.12
N ARG A 62 7.94 -0.82 -4.96
CA ARG A 62 9.29 -0.59 -5.49
C ARG A 62 9.30 -0.41 -7.01
N GLN A 63 8.56 -1.25 -7.74
CA GLN A 63 8.44 -1.12 -9.19
C GLN A 63 7.85 0.23 -9.59
N THR A 64 6.77 0.64 -8.90
CA THR A 64 6.10 1.93 -9.14
C THR A 64 7.04 3.11 -8.89
N ILE A 65 7.80 3.07 -7.79
CA ILE A 65 8.80 4.09 -7.45
C ILE A 65 9.90 4.15 -8.51
N SER A 66 10.37 2.99 -8.98
CA SER A 66 11.38 2.93 -10.03
C SER A 66 10.89 3.59 -11.33
N GLU A 67 9.68 3.27 -11.75
CA GLU A 67 9.06 3.89 -12.94
C GLU A 67 8.88 5.40 -12.78
N LEU A 68 8.45 5.84 -11.59
CA LEU A 68 8.31 7.26 -11.29
C LEU A 68 9.66 7.99 -11.33
N ASN A 69 10.72 7.37 -10.81
CA ASN A 69 12.06 7.95 -10.82
C ASN A 69 12.60 8.09 -12.25
N VAL A 70 12.40 7.08 -13.11
CA VAL A 70 12.75 7.16 -14.53
C VAL A 70 12.00 8.29 -15.23
N LYS A 71 10.69 8.41 -14.99
CA LYS A 71 9.88 9.53 -15.54
C LYS A 71 10.36 10.88 -15.03
N TYR A 72 10.65 11.00 -13.74
CA TYR A 72 11.14 12.23 -13.14
C TYR A 72 12.47 12.65 -13.75
N LYS A 73 13.42 11.72 -13.89
CA LYS A 73 14.71 11.98 -14.51
C LYS A 73 14.56 12.42 -15.97
N SER A 74 13.71 11.74 -16.75
CA SER A 74 13.41 12.13 -18.13
C SER A 74 12.81 13.54 -18.23
N ASN A 75 11.88 13.87 -17.33
CA ASN A 75 11.30 15.22 -17.27
C ASN A 75 12.34 16.28 -16.90
N LEU A 76 13.25 15.97 -15.98
CA LEU A 76 14.33 16.85 -15.57
C LEU A 76 15.29 17.11 -16.75
N ASP A 77 15.72 16.06 -17.45
CA ASP A 77 16.56 16.17 -18.64
C ASP A 77 15.86 17.00 -19.73
N ARG A 78 14.55 16.80 -19.93
CA ARG A 78 13.76 17.61 -20.87
C ARG A 78 13.73 19.09 -20.50
N ILE A 79 13.49 19.41 -19.22
CA ILE A 79 13.47 20.79 -18.73
C ILE A 79 14.85 21.43 -18.88
N GLN A 80 15.93 20.71 -18.57
CA GLN A 80 17.29 21.22 -18.75
C GLN A 80 17.61 21.51 -20.22
N ASN A 81 17.24 20.61 -21.13
CA ASN A 81 17.45 20.82 -22.57
C ASN A 81 16.62 22.00 -23.09
N GLN A 82 15.37 22.15 -22.63
CA GLN A 82 14.54 23.31 -22.96
C GLN A 82 15.18 24.61 -22.45
N LEU A 83 15.63 24.63 -21.20
CA LEU A 83 16.29 25.79 -20.62
C LEU A 83 17.55 26.17 -21.40
N ALA A 84 18.39 25.19 -21.76
CA ALA A 84 19.59 25.43 -22.56
C ALA A 84 19.24 26.01 -23.95
N SER A 85 18.22 25.46 -24.61
CA SER A 85 17.76 25.94 -25.92
C SER A 85 17.19 27.36 -25.86
N GLU A 86 16.44 27.70 -24.80
CA GLU A 86 15.89 29.04 -24.61
C GLU A 86 17.00 30.05 -24.32
N LEU A 87 18.01 29.68 -23.52
CA LEU A 87 19.18 30.53 -23.28
C LEU A 87 19.97 30.81 -24.56
N ASP A 88 20.15 29.80 -25.41
CA ASP A 88 20.80 29.96 -26.72
C ASP A 88 19.99 30.88 -27.65
N SER A 89 18.65 30.75 -27.62
CA SER A 89 17.74 31.62 -28.36
C SER A 89 17.84 33.08 -27.88
N ILE A 90 17.85 33.32 -26.57
CA ILE A 90 18.05 34.64 -25.97
C ILE A 90 19.41 35.23 -26.37
N GLN A 91 20.48 34.42 -26.34
CA GLN A 91 21.81 34.86 -26.76
C GLN A 91 21.83 35.27 -28.24
N THR A 92 21.18 34.50 -29.11
CA THR A 92 21.04 34.82 -30.53
C THR A 92 20.29 36.15 -30.72
N LEU A 93 19.22 36.36 -29.98
CA LEU A 93 18.46 37.61 -30.04
C LEU A 93 19.27 38.81 -29.54
N ARG A 94 20.11 38.65 -28.50
CA ARG A 94 21.04 39.69 -28.04
C ARG A 94 22.08 40.06 -29.11
N GLN A 95 22.48 39.12 -29.95
CA GLN A 95 23.43 39.33 -31.05
C GLN A 95 22.78 39.88 -32.33
N THR A 96 21.45 40.01 -32.36
CA THR A 96 20.72 40.50 -33.55
C THR A 96 21.02 41.98 -33.83
N GLU A 97 21.10 42.37 -35.11
CA GLU A 97 21.42 43.74 -35.56
C GLU A 97 20.31 44.77 -35.25
N ASN A 98 19.13 44.31 -34.84
CA ASN A 98 18.01 45.16 -34.47
C ASN A 98 18.20 45.73 -33.06
N GLU A 99 18.54 47.01 -32.97
CA GLU A 99 18.76 47.73 -31.71
C GLU A 99 17.53 47.75 -30.80
N THR A 100 16.31 47.76 -31.35
CA THR A 100 15.07 47.73 -30.56
C THR A 100 14.91 46.39 -29.86
N VAL A 101 15.14 45.30 -30.57
CA VAL A 101 15.06 43.93 -30.01
C VAL A 101 16.13 43.72 -28.95
N ARG A 102 17.34 44.22 -29.19
CA ARG A 102 18.45 44.15 -28.22
C ARG A 102 18.14 44.91 -26.94
N ASN A 103 17.67 46.15 -27.05
CA ASN A 103 17.25 46.94 -25.89
C ASN A 103 16.11 46.28 -25.11
N TRP A 104 15.16 45.67 -25.79
CA TRP A 104 14.01 45.02 -25.13
C TRP A 104 14.42 43.80 -24.29
N ILE A 105 15.44 43.06 -24.73
CA ILE A 105 15.96 41.88 -24.01
C ILE A 105 16.81 42.27 -22.80
N ASP A 106 17.56 43.36 -22.91
CA ASP A 106 18.42 43.84 -21.82
C ASP A 106 17.64 44.75 -20.83
N THR A 107 16.39 45.09 -21.12
CA THR A 107 15.51 45.82 -20.19
C THR A 107 14.85 44.86 -19.22
N ASP A 108 14.98 45.13 -17.91
CA ASP A 108 14.33 44.33 -16.87
C ASP A 108 12.80 44.31 -17.03
N VAL A 109 12.21 43.13 -16.88
CA VAL A 109 10.74 42.97 -16.89
C VAL A 109 10.16 43.67 -15.66
N PRO A 110 9.18 44.60 -15.82
CA PRO A 110 8.58 45.29 -14.68
C PRO A 110 7.97 44.33 -13.65
N ALA A 111 8.16 44.62 -12.36
CA ALA A 111 7.70 43.77 -11.25
C ALA A 111 6.20 43.47 -11.28
N ASP A 112 5.39 44.41 -11.77
CA ASP A 112 3.93 44.24 -11.92
C ASP A 112 3.58 43.11 -12.90
N VAL A 113 4.34 42.99 -13.99
CA VAL A 113 4.17 41.92 -14.99
C VAL A 113 4.59 40.57 -14.41
N ILE A 114 5.67 40.55 -13.62
CA ILE A 114 6.13 39.34 -12.91
C ILE A 114 5.06 38.87 -11.92
N GLY A 115 4.46 39.79 -11.16
CA GLY A 115 3.35 39.50 -10.26
C GLY A 115 2.16 38.90 -11.01
N MET A 116 1.74 39.55 -12.10
CA MET A 116 0.60 39.10 -12.91
C MET A 116 0.82 37.71 -13.54
N LEU A 117 2.04 37.42 -14.04
CA LEU A 117 2.41 36.09 -14.56
C LEU A 117 2.37 35.00 -13.49
N LYS A 118 2.74 35.32 -12.24
CA LYS A 118 2.68 34.40 -11.11
C LYS A 118 1.25 33.99 -10.79
N TYR A 119 0.33 34.94 -10.76
CA TYR A 119 -1.09 34.70 -10.49
C TYR A 119 -1.81 34.01 -11.67
N ALA A 120 -1.45 34.34 -12.92
CA ALA A 120 -2.00 33.67 -14.10
C ALA A 120 -1.65 32.17 -14.14
N ARG A 121 -0.46 31.78 -13.66
CA ARG A 121 -0.05 30.37 -13.58
C ARG A 121 -0.78 29.60 -12.47
N SER A 122 -1.18 30.25 -11.37
CA SER A 122 -1.95 29.58 -10.31
C SER A 122 -3.43 29.37 -10.65
N GLU A 123 -4.01 30.20 -11.52
CA GLU A 123 -5.41 30.09 -11.92
C GLU A 123 -5.67 28.88 -12.85
N SER A 124 -4.69 28.50 -13.68
CA SER A 124 -4.82 27.40 -14.65
C SER A 124 -4.85 25.99 -14.03
N ASP A 125 -4.53 25.83 -12.74
CA ASP A 125 -4.54 24.52 -12.06
C ASP A 125 -5.90 24.19 -11.38
N HIS A 126 -6.87 25.11 -11.39
CA HIS A 126 -8.15 24.93 -10.65
C HIS A 126 -9.33 24.43 -11.52
N SER A 127 -9.10 24.03 -12.77
CA SER A 127 -10.18 23.75 -13.73
C SER A 127 -10.09 22.38 -14.40
N ASN A 128 -9.90 21.27 -13.67
CA ASN A 128 -10.39 19.97 -14.15
C ASN A 128 -10.50 18.93 -13.03
N GLY A 129 -11.54 19.03 -12.22
CA GLY A 129 -11.73 18.09 -11.12
C GLY A 129 -13.13 18.00 -10.55
N ASN A 130 -14.19 18.23 -11.33
CA ASN A 130 -15.53 17.77 -10.90
C ASN A 130 -16.63 17.82 -11.97
N GLN A 131 -16.60 16.96 -13.00
CA GLN A 131 -17.82 16.57 -13.74
C GLN A 131 -17.74 15.14 -14.28
N ALA A 132 -17.57 14.16 -13.38
CA ALA A 132 -17.82 12.74 -13.69
C ALA A 132 -18.20 12.00 -12.40
N GLY A 133 -19.46 12.15 -11.96
CA GLY A 133 -19.91 11.45 -10.74
C GLY A 133 -21.34 11.71 -10.25
N ALA A 134 -22.16 12.52 -10.93
CA ALA A 134 -23.52 12.84 -10.49
C ALA A 134 -24.63 12.37 -11.45
N ALA A 135 -24.44 11.20 -12.09
CA ALA A 135 -25.43 10.65 -13.03
C ALA A 135 -25.68 9.13 -12.86
N ALA A 136 -25.55 8.59 -11.65
CA ALA A 136 -25.90 7.20 -11.38
C ALA A 136 -26.58 7.04 -10.01
N SER A 137 -27.83 7.52 -9.89
CA SER A 137 -28.86 6.99 -8.98
C SER A 137 -30.21 7.66 -9.29
N ARG A 138 -30.76 7.33 -10.47
CA ARG A 138 -32.20 7.41 -10.70
C ARG A 138 -32.73 5.98 -10.66
N LEU A 139 -33.55 5.66 -9.66
CA LEU A 139 -34.69 4.80 -9.86
C LEU A 139 -35.88 5.31 -9.03
N PRO A 140 -37.06 5.47 -9.63
CA PRO A 140 -38.24 6.08 -9.01
C PRO A 140 -39.20 5.01 -8.48
N ALA A 141 -40.03 5.34 -7.48
CA ALA A 141 -41.44 4.90 -7.42
C ALA A 141 -42.18 5.44 -6.18
N ALA A 142 -43.34 6.06 -6.45
CA ALA A 142 -44.59 6.05 -5.68
C ALA A 142 -44.63 6.67 -4.27
N MET A 143 -45.65 7.40 -3.81
CA MET A 143 -46.85 8.08 -4.35
C MET A 143 -47.42 8.93 -3.16
N PRO A 144 -48.36 9.85 -3.38
CA PRO A 144 -48.83 10.83 -2.38
C PRO A 144 -50.14 10.46 -1.65
N GLY A 145 -50.37 11.11 -0.50
CA GLY A 145 -51.66 11.18 0.23
C GLY A 145 -51.69 10.27 1.47
N LYS A 146 -52.05 10.71 2.67
CA LYS A 146 -52.86 11.84 3.15
C LYS A 146 -52.23 12.46 4.40
#